data_AF-A0A0D2MSS3-F1
#
_entry.id   AF-A0A0D2MSS3-F1
#
_cell.length_a   1.000
_cell.length_b   1.000
_cell.length_c   1.000
_cell.angle_alpha   90.00
_cell.angle_beta   90.00
_cell.angle_gamma   90.00
#
_symmetry.space_group_name_H-M   'P 1'
#
loop_
_entity.id
_entity.type
_entity.pdbx_description
1 polymer ?
#
loop_
_entity_poly.entity_id
_entity_poly.type
_entity_poly.pdbx_seq_one_letter_code
_entity_poly.pdbx_strand_id
1 'polypeptide(L)'
;MVYVVTRHGARNVLPKDAELQENDSTGGPSLLPQGITASRAAGEAFRVRYLAHPACNRSLTCLASEGREGYGIVNAKGVGFSNFNTLARSSALDRTLRSATAFLSGVFPLQAVPRAPLGMSPQVDVVLAQTPPIYTVPDANDWLIRAYTKCEAYQRRLAAWYKSQEFAAKEEATRGVREGLAQLEPQLNVSLVNWWNVYDAFNVWRNYGTGDIMPAISDAQFKQVASIADWLETAKMRSNLTGNSLGGPLLGDLIGRLQAAAQHLLKGEKTRLGRLLLVSAHYNTQLALLSAMALDTALTPAQLPWLATLPATSSALAFELHFDPSSRRLAVRMLYQDGPGQGYMPVPLPQCASPGGVRPNGDVDAAEALAGPGACELSAFVRAYGGAAIDDAGTWCTVCENAQMEACVAARARGRGGVFAASGFANDNGSGGVSSDSGGGNGGGGSGEKVKVAMAVVTSALGAGALAAGAVLWHVRRREAKWEREAAEKARAVQLHGSSVPL
;
A
#
# COMPACT_ATOMS: atom_id res chain seq x y z
N MET A 1 -4.27 -12.70 -13.49
CA MET A 1 -4.06 -11.32 -12.97
C MET A 1 -3.15 -11.42 -11.76
N VAL A 2 -2.36 -10.39 -11.45
CA VAL A 2 -1.59 -10.32 -10.22
C VAL A 2 -1.75 -8.95 -9.55
N TYR A 3 -2.01 -8.97 -8.25
CA TYR A 3 -2.02 -7.81 -7.36
C TYR A 3 -0.81 -7.91 -6.43
N VAL A 4 0.13 -6.98 -6.51
CA VAL A 4 1.38 -7.02 -5.75
C VAL A 4 1.53 -5.80 -4.84
N VAL A 5 1.80 -6.05 -3.57
CA VAL A 5 2.11 -5.03 -2.55
C VAL A 5 3.60 -5.10 -2.22
N THR A 6 4.34 -4.04 -2.54
CA THR A 6 5.79 -4.01 -2.32
C THR A 6 6.16 -3.11 -1.15
N ARG A 7 7.13 -3.49 -0.32
CA ARG A 7 7.84 -2.57 0.57
C ARG A 7 8.79 -1.71 -0.26
N HIS A 8 8.94 -0.43 0.07
CA HIS A 8 10.02 0.38 -0.51
C HIS A 8 11.42 -0.22 -0.26
N GLY A 9 12.40 0.24 -1.05
CA GLY A 9 13.81 -0.14 -0.93
C GLY A 9 14.51 0.51 0.26
N ALA A 10 15.82 0.29 0.34
CA ALA A 10 16.70 0.93 1.30
C ALA A 10 16.61 2.46 1.26
N ARG A 11 16.68 3.09 2.43
CA ARG A 11 16.46 4.53 2.65
C ARG A 11 17.37 5.04 3.76
N ASN A 12 17.45 6.36 3.88
CA ASN A 12 18.02 7.02 5.07
C ASN A 12 17.22 6.71 6.35
N VAL A 13 17.77 7.08 7.51
CA VAL A 13 17.13 6.91 8.84
C VAL A 13 15.72 7.49 8.83
N LEU A 14 14.77 6.75 9.41
CA LEU A 14 13.36 7.10 9.53
C LEU A 14 12.99 7.23 11.01
N PRO A 15 13.07 8.45 11.56
CA PRO A 15 12.54 8.71 12.89
C PRO A 15 11.03 8.48 12.89
N LYS A 16 10.57 7.68 13.84
CA LYS A 16 9.14 7.47 14.13
C LYS A 16 8.84 7.70 15.59
N ASP A 17 7.63 8.11 15.91
CA ASP A 17 7.15 8.04 17.28
C ASP A 17 6.68 6.62 17.65
N ALA A 18 6.22 6.48 18.90
CA ALA A 18 5.66 5.25 19.44
C ALA A 18 4.41 4.77 18.66
N GLU A 19 3.71 5.67 18.00
CA GLU A 19 2.43 5.49 17.31
C GLU A 19 2.60 5.33 15.79
N LEU A 20 3.83 5.07 15.34
CA LEU A 20 4.22 4.89 13.94
C LEU A 20 4.10 6.15 13.09
N GLN A 21 3.88 7.33 13.70
CA GLN A 21 3.93 8.59 12.99
C GLN A 21 5.36 8.88 12.61
N GLU A 22 5.52 9.37 11.39
CA GLU A 22 6.80 9.84 10.89
C GLU A 22 6.89 11.33 11.21
N ASN A 23 8.09 11.87 11.41
CA ASN A 23 8.24 13.31 11.54
C ASN A 23 7.68 14.03 10.30
N ASP A 24 7.13 15.24 10.48
CA ASP A 24 6.58 16.09 9.40
C ASP A 24 7.66 16.60 8.42
N SER A 25 8.81 15.93 8.32
CA SER A 25 9.83 16.29 7.34
C SER A 25 9.25 16.12 5.95
N THR A 26 9.19 17.23 5.20
CA THR A 26 8.60 17.25 3.86
C THR A 26 9.34 16.25 2.97
N GLY A 27 8.67 15.18 2.56
CA GLY A 27 9.23 14.09 1.72
C GLY A 27 9.67 12.83 2.49
N GLY A 28 9.81 12.91 3.81
CA GLY A 28 10.30 11.81 4.65
C GLY A 28 11.74 11.36 4.30
N PRO A 29 12.21 10.23 4.82
CA PRO A 29 13.50 9.68 4.45
C PRO A 29 13.56 9.30 2.97
N SER A 30 14.57 9.84 2.29
CA SER A 30 14.81 9.60 0.86
C SER A 30 15.26 8.16 0.58
N LEU A 31 14.89 7.67 -0.59
CA LEU A 31 15.38 6.39 -1.10
C LEU A 31 16.88 6.46 -1.40
N LEU A 32 17.64 5.46 -0.98
CA LEU A 32 19.05 5.33 -1.28
C LEU A 32 19.26 4.70 -2.68
N PRO A 33 20.42 4.91 -3.33
CA PRO A 33 20.77 4.20 -4.57
C PRO A 33 20.65 2.67 -4.45
N GLN A 34 21.06 2.10 -3.33
CA GLN A 34 20.90 0.67 -3.02
C GLN A 34 19.41 0.26 -3.01
N GLY A 35 18.52 1.15 -2.55
CA GLY A 35 17.09 0.95 -2.57
C GLY A 35 16.51 0.96 -3.98
N ILE A 36 16.99 1.85 -4.84
CA ILE A 36 16.63 1.88 -6.27
C ILE A 36 17.04 0.56 -6.93
N THR A 37 18.30 0.14 -6.77
CA THR A 37 18.81 -1.11 -7.34
C THR A 37 18.03 -2.32 -6.82
N ALA A 38 17.76 -2.40 -5.52
CA ALA A 38 16.97 -3.47 -4.92
C ALA A 38 15.54 -3.51 -5.46
N SER A 39 14.87 -2.36 -5.56
CA SER A 39 13.49 -2.30 -6.08
C SER A 39 13.45 -2.68 -7.56
N ARG A 40 14.45 -2.26 -8.35
CA ARG A 40 14.60 -2.69 -9.75
C ARG A 40 14.79 -4.20 -9.88
N ALA A 41 15.69 -4.79 -9.08
CA ALA A 41 15.94 -6.23 -9.08
C ALA A 41 14.68 -7.04 -8.68
N ALA A 42 13.88 -6.54 -7.72
CA ALA A 42 12.58 -7.13 -7.41
C ALA A 42 11.61 -7.07 -8.60
N GLY A 43 11.60 -5.96 -9.34
CA GLY A 43 10.86 -5.80 -10.59
C GLY A 43 11.32 -6.73 -11.72
N GLU A 44 12.62 -6.99 -11.83
CA GLU A 44 13.18 -7.96 -12.78
C GLU A 44 12.77 -9.39 -12.42
N ALA A 45 12.83 -9.76 -11.15
CA ALA A 45 12.33 -11.06 -10.68
C ALA A 45 10.83 -11.22 -10.96
N PHE A 46 10.04 -10.16 -10.74
CA PHE A 46 8.63 -10.12 -11.11
C PHE A 46 8.45 -10.32 -12.62
N ARG A 47 9.22 -9.62 -13.46
CA ARG A 47 9.18 -9.78 -14.93
C ARG A 47 9.44 -11.22 -15.32
N VAL A 48 10.50 -11.84 -14.79
CA VAL A 48 10.86 -13.24 -15.08
C VAL A 48 9.69 -14.17 -14.75
N ARG A 49 9.05 -13.95 -13.61
CA ARG A 49 7.91 -14.76 -13.18
C ARG A 49 6.69 -14.58 -14.06
N TYR A 50 6.26 -13.35 -14.34
CA TYR A 50 4.92 -13.08 -14.85
C TYR A 50 4.86 -12.67 -16.33
N LEU A 51 5.97 -12.25 -16.91
CA LEU A 51 6.00 -11.57 -18.20
C LEU A 51 7.01 -12.16 -19.20
N ALA A 52 8.17 -12.63 -18.74
CA ALA A 52 9.21 -13.11 -19.63
C ALA A 52 8.91 -14.55 -20.09
N HIS A 53 8.60 -14.72 -21.37
CA HIS A 53 8.57 -16.03 -22.01
C HIS A 53 10.00 -16.57 -22.23
N PRO A 54 10.23 -17.89 -22.12
CA PRO A 54 9.28 -18.94 -21.73
C PRO A 54 9.15 -19.14 -20.19
N ALA A 55 9.82 -18.32 -19.37
CA ALA A 55 9.87 -18.50 -17.92
C ALA A 55 8.49 -18.44 -17.26
N CYS A 56 7.65 -17.48 -17.63
CA CYS A 56 6.29 -17.38 -17.10
C CYS A 56 5.38 -18.54 -17.53
N ASN A 57 5.69 -19.19 -18.67
CA ASN A 57 4.90 -20.29 -19.19
C ASN A 57 5.16 -21.55 -18.36
N ARG A 58 6.43 -21.79 -17.99
CA ARG A 58 6.80 -22.90 -17.09
C ARG A 58 6.15 -22.81 -15.72
N SER A 59 5.91 -21.60 -15.23
CA SER A 59 5.24 -21.37 -13.95
C SER A 59 3.73 -21.19 -14.05
N LEU A 60 3.15 -21.28 -15.27
CA LEU A 60 1.73 -21.04 -15.56
C LEU A 60 1.22 -19.69 -15.03
N THR A 61 2.06 -18.65 -15.09
CA THR A 61 1.75 -17.33 -14.51
C THR A 61 1.82 -16.19 -15.52
N CYS A 62 1.97 -16.50 -16.81
CA CYS A 62 2.01 -15.48 -17.85
C CYS A 62 0.78 -14.58 -17.82
N LEU A 63 1.02 -13.27 -17.71
CA LEU A 63 -0.05 -12.27 -17.81
C LEU A 63 -0.46 -11.99 -19.26
N ALA A 64 0.29 -12.48 -20.25
CA ALA A 64 -0.06 -12.39 -21.65
C ALA A 64 0.46 -13.62 -22.42
N SER A 65 -0.26 -13.99 -23.48
CA SER A 65 0.23 -14.96 -24.46
C SER A 65 1.50 -14.46 -25.12
N GLU A 66 2.38 -15.38 -25.51
CA GLU A 66 3.61 -15.08 -26.25
C GLU A 66 3.28 -14.23 -27.50
N GLY A 67 4.04 -13.14 -27.70
CA GLY A 67 3.86 -12.22 -28.82
C GLY A 67 2.65 -11.28 -28.72
N ARG A 68 1.89 -11.29 -27.61
CA ARG A 68 0.72 -10.41 -27.37
C ARG A 68 0.92 -9.46 -26.19
N GLU A 69 2.16 -9.19 -25.82
CA GLU A 69 2.48 -8.54 -24.57
C GLU A 69 2.42 -7.00 -24.67
N GLY A 70 1.21 -6.43 -24.80
CA GLY A 70 0.93 -5.01 -24.53
C GLY A 70 1.53 -3.98 -25.51
N TYR A 71 0.95 -2.77 -25.53
CA TYR A 71 1.45 -1.63 -26.31
C TYR A 71 2.70 -1.04 -25.65
N GLY A 72 3.87 -1.56 -25.97
CA GLY A 72 5.15 -0.90 -25.67
C GLY A 72 5.40 0.30 -26.58
N ILE A 73 6.65 0.76 -26.59
CA ILE A 73 7.10 1.76 -27.56
C ILE A 73 6.72 1.27 -28.97
N VAL A 74 6.12 2.16 -29.78
CA VAL A 74 5.66 1.81 -31.13
C VAL A 74 6.80 1.15 -31.91
N ASN A 75 6.52 0.00 -32.53
CA ASN A 75 7.47 -0.87 -33.26
C ASN A 75 8.48 -1.65 -32.41
N ALA A 76 8.37 -1.66 -31.08
CA ALA A 76 9.14 -2.59 -30.25
C ALA A 76 8.43 -3.95 -30.13
N LYS A 77 9.17 -5.05 -30.32
CA LYS A 77 8.67 -6.41 -30.08
C LYS A 77 8.82 -6.79 -28.60
N GLY A 78 7.82 -7.47 -28.04
CA GLY A 78 7.85 -8.06 -26.69
C GLY A 78 7.04 -7.30 -25.64
N VAL A 79 7.26 -7.63 -24.36
CA VAL A 79 6.49 -7.13 -23.21
C VAL A 79 6.61 -5.62 -23.01
N GLY A 80 5.53 -4.91 -23.30
CA GLY A 80 5.32 -3.50 -23.03
C GLY A 80 4.29 -3.23 -21.93
N PHE A 81 4.40 -2.03 -21.35
CA PHE A 81 3.37 -1.43 -20.50
C PHE A 81 2.03 -1.36 -21.26
N SER A 82 0.92 -1.45 -20.54
CA SER A 82 -0.39 -1.18 -21.13
C SER A 82 -1.26 -0.51 -20.09
N ASN A 83 -1.73 0.70 -20.38
CA ASN A 83 -2.62 1.46 -19.49
C ASN A 83 -3.94 0.75 -19.20
N PHE A 84 -4.36 -0.22 -20.03
CA PHE A 84 -5.55 -1.05 -19.81
C PHE A 84 -5.28 -2.27 -18.92
N ASN A 85 -4.03 -2.68 -18.77
CA ASN A 85 -3.64 -3.91 -18.07
C ASN A 85 -2.67 -3.66 -16.92
N THR A 86 -2.24 -2.42 -16.69
CA THR A 86 -1.28 -2.05 -15.66
C THR A 86 -1.80 -0.88 -14.87
N LEU A 87 -1.92 -1.06 -13.55
CA LEU A 87 -2.21 0.01 -12.60
C LEU A 87 -1.12 0.02 -11.53
N ALA A 88 -0.43 1.14 -11.35
CA ALA A 88 0.52 1.31 -10.26
C ALA A 88 0.03 2.40 -9.32
N ARG A 89 -0.06 2.09 -8.04
CA ARG A 89 -0.38 3.03 -6.96
C ARG A 89 0.76 3.05 -5.95
N SER A 90 0.99 4.18 -5.32
CA SER A 90 1.97 4.35 -4.25
C SER A 90 1.40 5.24 -3.15
N SER A 91 1.87 5.07 -1.90
CA SER A 91 1.74 6.16 -0.92
C SER A 91 2.51 7.40 -1.41
N ALA A 92 2.13 8.60 -0.96
CA ALA A 92 2.69 9.86 -1.43
C ALA A 92 4.01 10.23 -0.72
N LEU A 93 4.96 9.29 -0.67
CA LEU A 93 6.27 9.49 -0.06
C LEU A 93 7.38 9.24 -1.11
N ASP A 94 8.48 9.99 -1.04
CA ASP A 94 9.57 9.91 -2.02
C ASP A 94 10.04 8.46 -2.20
N ARG A 95 10.29 7.78 -1.08
CA ARG A 95 10.79 6.40 -1.09
C ARG A 95 9.85 5.38 -1.71
N THR A 96 8.54 5.54 -1.60
CA THR A 96 7.58 4.60 -2.21
C THR A 96 7.36 4.94 -3.68
N LEU A 97 7.27 6.22 -4.04
CA LEU A 97 7.17 6.65 -5.45
C LEU A 97 8.41 6.26 -6.27
N ARG A 98 9.61 6.49 -5.73
CA ARG A 98 10.87 6.08 -6.38
C ARG A 98 11.03 4.57 -6.43
N SER A 99 10.64 3.84 -5.39
CA SER A 99 10.65 2.38 -5.42
C SER A 99 9.68 1.82 -6.45
N ALA A 100 8.47 2.38 -6.58
CA ALA A 100 7.52 2.01 -7.63
C ALA A 100 8.13 2.25 -9.03
N THR A 101 8.76 3.40 -9.23
CA THR A 101 9.43 3.75 -10.49
C THR A 101 10.56 2.75 -10.80
N ALA A 102 11.42 2.46 -9.82
CA ALA A 102 12.52 1.53 -9.96
C ALA A 102 12.02 0.10 -10.23
N PHE A 103 11.03 -0.37 -9.48
CA PHE A 103 10.39 -1.67 -9.70
C PHE A 103 9.83 -1.78 -11.12
N LEU A 104 9.06 -0.77 -11.57
CA LEU A 104 8.48 -0.75 -12.92
C LEU A 104 9.54 -0.68 -14.02
N SER A 105 10.71 -0.07 -13.76
CA SER A 105 11.84 -0.11 -14.70
C SER A 105 12.52 -1.49 -14.81
N GLY A 106 12.38 -2.34 -13.80
CA GLY A 106 12.77 -3.75 -13.85
C GLY A 106 11.71 -4.62 -14.54
N VAL A 107 10.43 -4.32 -14.31
CA VAL A 107 9.30 -4.98 -14.99
C VAL A 107 9.31 -4.69 -16.49
N PHE A 108 9.49 -3.42 -16.85
CA PHE A 108 9.50 -2.88 -18.20
C PHE A 108 10.88 -2.26 -18.51
N PRO A 109 11.87 -3.08 -18.88
CA PRO A 109 13.23 -2.63 -19.09
C PRO A 109 13.32 -1.74 -20.33
N LEU A 110 14.48 -1.08 -20.45
CA LEU A 110 14.83 -0.28 -21.61
C LEU A 110 14.75 -1.12 -22.88
N GLN A 111 14.21 -0.53 -23.95
CA GLN A 111 14.11 -1.16 -25.26
C GLN A 111 14.91 -0.36 -26.29
N ALA A 112 15.74 -1.05 -27.07
CA ALA A 112 16.32 -0.49 -28.27
C ALA A 112 15.23 -0.42 -29.34
N VAL A 113 15.02 0.78 -29.89
CA VAL A 113 13.98 1.03 -30.90
C VAL A 113 14.67 1.57 -32.14
N PRO A 114 14.52 0.89 -33.30
CA PRO A 114 15.01 1.43 -34.56
C PRO A 114 14.35 2.78 -34.80
N ARG A 115 15.16 3.82 -35.02
CA ARG A 115 14.62 5.15 -35.33
C ARG A 115 13.90 5.05 -36.68
N ALA A 116 12.63 5.46 -36.74
CA ALA A 116 11.94 5.64 -38.01
C ALA A 116 12.77 6.62 -38.87
N PRO A 117 12.89 6.41 -40.19
CA PRO A 117 13.78 7.21 -41.03
C PRO A 117 13.27 8.65 -41.10
N LEU A 118 13.82 9.50 -40.23
CA LEU A 118 13.74 10.96 -40.37
C LEU A 118 14.80 11.41 -41.38
N GLY A 119 14.77 10.85 -42.59
CA GLY A 119 15.45 11.36 -43.80
C GLY A 119 16.96 11.61 -43.78
N MET A 120 17.70 11.39 -42.69
CA MET A 120 19.12 11.76 -42.60
C MET A 120 19.94 10.77 -41.75
N SER A 121 20.97 10.19 -42.40
CA SER A 121 22.15 9.56 -41.77
C SER A 121 21.92 8.29 -40.93
N PRO A 122 22.99 7.52 -40.57
CA PRO A 122 22.86 6.09 -40.27
C PRO A 122 21.99 5.83 -39.04
N GLN A 123 21.27 4.72 -39.08
CA GLN A 123 20.34 4.26 -38.04
C GLN A 123 21.08 4.06 -36.71
N VAL A 124 21.05 5.06 -35.84
CA VAL A 124 21.46 4.90 -34.43
C VAL A 124 20.24 4.45 -33.65
N ASP A 125 20.31 3.24 -33.10
CA ASP A 125 19.28 2.74 -32.18
C ASP A 125 19.15 3.67 -30.98
N VAL A 126 17.91 4.08 -30.67
CA VAL A 126 17.62 4.87 -29.47
C VAL A 126 17.13 3.92 -28.39
N VAL A 127 17.73 4.01 -27.21
CA VAL A 127 17.30 3.27 -26.03
C VAL A 127 16.22 4.09 -25.32
N LEU A 128 14.99 3.58 -25.32
CA LEU A 128 13.85 4.27 -24.72
C LEU A 128 13.39 3.55 -23.43
N ALA A 129 13.09 4.36 -22.42
CA ALA A 129 12.48 3.90 -21.18
C ALA A 129 10.95 3.96 -21.28
N GLN A 130 10.29 2.94 -20.75
CA GLN A 130 8.85 3.00 -20.51
C GLN A 130 8.60 3.67 -19.16
N THR A 131 7.66 4.61 -19.11
CA THR A 131 7.32 5.36 -17.90
C THR A 131 5.86 5.10 -17.50
N PRO A 132 5.53 3.93 -16.92
CA PRO A 132 4.18 3.69 -16.43
C PRO A 132 3.76 4.76 -15.41
N PRO A 133 2.52 5.28 -15.48
CA PRO A 133 2.03 6.24 -14.51
C PRO A 133 1.87 5.59 -13.14
N ILE A 134 2.29 6.30 -12.09
CA ILE A 134 2.13 5.91 -10.70
C ILE A 134 1.14 6.87 -10.04
N TYR A 135 -0.03 6.35 -9.67
CA TYR A 135 -1.07 7.12 -9.00
C TYR A 135 -0.80 7.19 -7.51
N THR A 136 -1.18 8.30 -6.88
CA THR A 136 -1.06 8.47 -5.43
C THR A 136 -2.18 9.35 -4.90
N VAL A 137 -2.35 9.34 -3.58
CA VAL A 137 -3.25 10.22 -2.83
C VAL A 137 -2.37 10.95 -1.82
N PRO A 138 -2.56 12.26 -1.58
CA PRO A 138 -1.81 12.99 -0.55
C PRO A 138 -1.77 12.23 0.76
N ASP A 139 -0.62 12.19 1.44
CA ASP A 139 -0.46 11.32 2.63
C ASP A 139 -1.54 11.60 3.67
N ALA A 140 -1.91 12.87 3.91
CA ALA A 140 -2.97 13.23 4.84
C ALA A 140 -4.33 12.54 4.58
N ASN A 141 -4.61 12.10 3.35
CA ASN A 141 -5.86 11.48 2.92
C ASN A 141 -5.71 9.99 2.53
N ASP A 142 -4.52 9.40 2.68
CA ASP A 142 -4.25 8.03 2.27
C ASP A 142 -4.71 7.00 3.31
N TRP A 143 -6.01 6.72 3.33
CA TRP A 143 -6.63 5.70 4.17
C TRP A 143 -6.45 4.27 3.63
N LEU A 144 -5.98 4.11 2.39
CA LEU A 144 -5.83 2.79 1.76
C LEU A 144 -4.48 2.15 2.08
N ILE A 145 -3.39 2.89 1.88
CA ILE A 145 -2.02 2.38 2.03
C ILE A 145 -1.43 2.75 3.40
N ARG A 146 -1.82 3.92 3.93
CA ARG A 146 -1.24 4.55 5.13
C ARG A 146 -2.20 4.56 6.33
N ALA A 147 -3.23 3.72 6.34
CA ALA A 147 -4.23 3.62 7.41
C ALA A 147 -3.63 3.53 8.82
N TYR A 148 -2.50 2.82 8.97
CA TYR A 148 -1.79 2.60 10.24
C TYR A 148 -1.28 3.86 10.93
N THR A 149 -1.20 5.00 10.22
CA THR A 149 -0.85 6.31 10.81
C THR A 149 -2.07 7.18 11.11
N LYS A 150 -3.28 6.72 10.78
CA LYS A 150 -4.48 7.58 10.73
C LYS A 150 -5.64 7.04 11.55
N CYS A 151 -5.48 5.87 12.16
CA CYS A 151 -6.56 5.19 12.83
C CYS A 151 -6.55 5.46 14.34
N GLU A 152 -7.35 6.43 14.80
CA GLU A 152 -7.40 6.83 16.21
C GLU A 152 -7.78 5.66 17.14
N ALA A 153 -8.72 4.82 16.71
CA ALA A 153 -9.10 3.60 17.43
C ALA A 153 -7.92 2.62 17.61
N TYR A 154 -7.08 2.46 16.59
CA TYR A 154 -5.86 1.66 16.68
C TYR A 154 -4.84 2.29 17.62
N GLN A 155 -4.62 3.61 17.53
CA GLN A 155 -3.64 4.28 18.40
C GLN A 155 -3.97 4.11 19.88
N ARG A 156 -5.25 4.17 20.25
CA ARG A 156 -5.65 3.88 21.64
C ARG A 156 -5.40 2.43 22.05
N ARG A 157 -5.63 1.46 21.16
CA ARG A 157 -5.31 0.05 21.43
C ARG A 157 -3.80 -0.16 21.56
N LEU A 158 -3.00 0.49 20.74
CA LEU A 158 -1.54 0.44 20.80
C LEU A 158 -1.02 1.08 22.09
N ALA A 159 -1.53 2.26 22.48
CA ALA A 159 -1.22 2.92 23.74
C ALA A 159 -1.61 2.07 24.96
N ALA A 160 -2.70 1.32 24.89
CA ALA A 160 -3.07 0.35 25.92
C ALA A 160 -2.12 -0.86 25.94
N TRP A 161 -1.69 -1.36 24.77
CA TRP A 161 -0.74 -2.46 24.67
C TRP A 161 0.63 -2.13 25.27
N TYR A 162 1.12 -0.89 25.11
CA TYR A 162 2.35 -0.44 25.78
C TYR A 162 2.29 -0.50 27.32
N LYS A 163 1.08 -0.58 27.89
CA LYS A 163 0.84 -0.75 29.34
C LYS A 163 0.54 -2.19 29.73
N SER A 164 0.59 -3.12 28.78
CA SER A 164 0.26 -4.53 29.01
C SER A 164 1.38 -5.30 29.70
N GLN A 165 1.02 -6.43 30.30
CA GLN A 165 1.99 -7.36 30.89
C GLN A 165 2.95 -7.94 29.84
N GLU A 166 2.47 -8.18 28.61
CA GLU A 166 3.31 -8.67 27.51
C GLU A 166 4.45 -7.68 27.22
N PHE A 167 4.11 -6.38 27.09
CA PHE A 167 5.09 -5.34 26.83
C PHE A 167 6.07 -5.17 28.00
N ALA A 168 5.56 -5.12 29.24
CA ALA A 168 6.39 -5.03 30.43
C ALA A 168 7.36 -6.22 30.57
N ALA A 169 6.91 -7.43 30.23
CA ALA A 169 7.77 -8.62 30.23
C ALA A 169 8.90 -8.52 29.19
N LYS A 170 8.61 -7.97 28.01
CA LYS A 170 9.66 -7.74 27.00
C LYS A 170 10.61 -6.60 27.39
N GLU A 171 10.09 -5.51 27.97
CA GLU A 171 10.90 -4.41 28.52
C GLU A 171 11.94 -4.95 29.50
N GLU A 172 11.52 -5.85 30.41
CA GLU A 172 12.40 -6.52 31.35
C GLU A 172 13.40 -7.46 30.67
N ALA A 173 12.90 -8.38 29.85
CA ALA A 173 13.74 -9.39 29.19
C ALA A 173 14.82 -8.79 28.27
N THR A 174 14.62 -7.55 27.81
CA THR A 174 15.56 -6.86 26.91
C THR A 174 16.45 -5.86 27.65
N ARG A 175 16.19 -5.57 28.94
CA ARG A 175 16.85 -4.50 29.71
C ARG A 175 18.37 -4.50 29.54
N GLY A 176 19.05 -5.63 29.73
CA GLY A 176 20.51 -5.71 29.64
C GLY A 176 21.08 -5.31 28.28
N VAL A 177 20.40 -5.67 27.17
CA VAL A 177 20.81 -5.25 25.82
C VAL A 177 20.66 -3.74 25.65
N ARG A 178 19.57 -3.17 26.17
CA ARG A 178 19.24 -1.74 26.03
C ARG A 178 20.16 -0.88 26.89
N GLU A 179 20.43 -1.26 28.13
CA GLU A 179 21.37 -0.59 29.02
C GLU A 179 22.80 -0.66 28.49
N GLY A 180 23.22 -1.80 27.92
CA GLY A 180 24.52 -1.93 27.27
C GLY A 180 24.71 -0.96 26.09
N LEU A 181 23.66 -0.75 25.29
CA LEU A 181 23.70 0.25 24.22
C LEU A 181 23.69 1.69 24.75
N ALA A 182 22.94 1.98 25.82
CA ALA A 182 22.95 3.31 26.43
C ALA A 182 24.32 3.70 26.99
N GLN A 183 25.11 2.72 27.45
CA GLN A 183 26.49 2.98 27.88
C GLN A 183 27.42 3.30 26.69
N LEU A 184 27.18 2.69 25.53
CA LEU A 184 27.97 2.93 24.31
C LEU A 184 27.57 4.23 23.61
N GLU A 185 26.30 4.60 23.66
CA GLU A 185 25.77 5.81 23.04
C GLU A 185 24.74 6.48 23.99
N PRO A 186 25.21 7.33 24.93
CA PRO A 186 24.36 7.91 25.97
C PRO A 186 23.27 8.85 25.46
N GLN A 187 23.37 9.34 24.22
CA GLN A 187 22.38 10.24 23.63
C GLN A 187 21.20 9.49 23.00
N LEU A 188 21.30 8.17 22.81
CA LEU A 188 20.20 7.37 22.27
C LEU A 188 19.13 7.10 23.34
N ASN A 189 17.87 7.40 23.00
CA ASN A 189 16.73 6.91 23.78
C ASN A 189 16.54 5.41 23.53
N VAL A 190 17.06 4.59 24.45
CA VAL A 190 16.99 3.12 24.40
C VAL A 190 15.74 2.50 25.03
N SER A 191 14.68 3.29 25.28
CA SER A 191 13.40 2.72 25.74
C SER A 191 12.86 1.72 24.71
N LEU A 192 12.17 0.66 25.15
CA LEU A 192 11.62 -0.32 24.20
C LEU A 192 10.60 0.32 23.27
N VAL A 193 9.83 1.30 23.75
CA VAL A 193 8.86 2.06 22.95
C VAL A 193 9.55 2.78 21.77
N ASN A 194 10.76 3.31 21.98
CA ASN A 194 11.56 3.99 20.96
C ASN A 194 12.49 3.04 20.17
N TRP A 195 12.45 1.74 20.44
CA TRP A 195 13.51 0.82 19.98
C TRP A 195 13.64 0.73 18.46
N TRP A 196 12.56 0.97 17.71
CA TRP A 196 12.63 1.07 16.26
C TRP A 196 13.69 2.08 15.80
N ASN A 197 13.74 3.27 16.41
CA ASN A 197 14.68 4.31 16.03
C ASN A 197 16.13 3.91 16.34
N VAL A 198 16.35 3.20 17.45
CA VAL A 198 17.66 2.64 17.80
C VAL A 198 18.08 1.65 16.73
N TYR A 199 17.24 0.65 16.44
CA TYR A 199 17.53 -0.34 15.40
C TYR A 199 17.77 0.31 14.03
N ASP A 200 16.91 1.23 13.62
CA ASP A 200 16.99 1.85 12.29
C ASP A 200 18.26 2.70 12.13
N ALA A 201 18.68 3.42 13.17
CA ALA A 201 19.95 4.17 13.17
C ALA A 201 21.15 3.24 12.98
N PHE A 202 21.26 2.17 13.79
CA PHE A 202 22.32 1.18 13.64
C PHE A 202 22.26 0.47 12.28
N ASN A 203 21.08 0.07 11.83
CA ASN A 203 20.89 -0.67 10.58
C ASN A 203 21.26 0.18 9.35
N VAL A 204 20.86 1.45 9.32
CA VAL A 204 21.16 2.35 8.19
C VAL A 204 22.64 2.74 8.18
N TRP A 205 23.21 3.10 9.34
CA TRP A 205 24.65 3.41 9.43
C TRP A 205 25.50 2.20 9.03
N ARG A 206 25.22 1.03 9.61
CA ARG A 206 26.01 -0.19 9.39
C ARG A 206 25.96 -0.67 7.94
N ASN A 207 24.80 -0.62 7.28
CA ASN A 207 24.65 -1.18 5.93
C ASN A 207 24.97 -0.18 4.82
N TYR A 208 24.84 1.12 5.07
CA TYR A 208 24.92 2.13 4.02
C TYR A 208 25.88 3.28 4.33
N GLY A 209 26.40 3.40 5.55
CA GLY A 209 27.28 4.50 5.95
C GLY A 209 26.59 5.87 5.90
N THR A 210 25.28 5.91 6.16
CA THR A 210 24.46 7.14 6.12
C THR A 210 23.74 7.35 7.44
N GLY A 211 23.38 8.61 7.74
CA GLY A 211 22.84 9.01 9.04
C GLY A 211 23.94 9.40 10.03
N ASP A 212 23.58 9.49 11.31
CA ASP A 212 24.55 9.75 12.38
C ASP A 212 25.49 8.56 12.55
N ILE A 213 26.76 8.84 12.88
CA ILE A 213 27.77 7.81 13.12
C ILE A 213 27.35 7.00 14.35
N MET A 214 27.10 5.70 14.18
CA MET A 214 26.79 4.81 15.30
C MET A 214 28.04 4.05 15.77
N PRO A 215 28.17 3.75 17.07
CA PRO A 215 29.29 3.00 17.58
C PRO A 215 29.35 1.60 16.96
N ALA A 216 30.55 1.06 16.82
CA ALA A 216 30.73 -0.29 16.32
C ALA A 216 30.22 -1.31 17.35
N ILE A 217 29.34 -2.21 16.92
CA ILE A 217 28.86 -3.35 17.71
C ILE A 217 29.07 -4.65 16.94
N SER A 218 29.27 -5.74 17.67
CA SER A 218 29.43 -7.08 17.09
C SER A 218 28.16 -7.54 16.36
N ASP A 219 28.32 -8.51 15.44
CA ASP A 219 27.20 -9.11 14.72
C ASP A 219 26.18 -9.76 15.67
N ALA A 220 26.67 -10.36 16.76
CA ALA A 220 25.83 -10.94 17.80
C ALA A 220 24.98 -9.88 18.52
N GLN A 221 25.58 -8.74 18.88
CA GLN A 221 24.86 -7.60 19.47
C GLN A 221 23.85 -7.02 18.48
N PHE A 222 24.25 -6.79 17.22
CA PHE A 222 23.33 -6.27 16.21
C PHE A 222 22.14 -7.22 15.97
N LYS A 223 22.37 -8.53 15.99
CA LYS A 223 21.28 -9.53 15.90
C LYS A 223 20.30 -9.40 17.06
N GLN A 224 20.77 -9.13 18.28
CA GLN A 224 19.89 -8.85 19.42
C GLN A 224 19.08 -7.56 19.18
N VAL A 225 19.73 -6.47 18.75
CA VAL A 225 19.05 -5.20 18.42
C VAL A 225 17.95 -5.40 17.38
N ALA A 226 18.27 -6.10 16.29
CA ALA A 226 17.32 -6.44 15.23
C ALA A 226 16.16 -7.29 15.75
N SER A 227 16.44 -8.34 16.53
CA SER A 227 15.39 -9.24 17.06
C SER A 227 14.38 -8.52 17.96
N ILE A 228 14.82 -7.49 18.69
CA ILE A 228 13.93 -6.69 19.55
C ILE A 228 13.06 -5.78 18.68
N ALA A 229 13.62 -5.19 17.62
CA ALA A 229 12.85 -4.40 16.66
C ALA A 229 11.86 -5.26 15.86
N ASP A 230 12.27 -6.45 15.44
CA ASP A 230 11.40 -7.43 14.79
C ASP A 230 10.21 -7.78 15.68
N TRP A 231 10.46 -8.15 16.94
CA TRP A 231 9.39 -8.42 17.90
C TRP A 231 8.47 -7.21 18.08
N LEU A 232 9.03 -6.02 18.26
CA LEU A 232 8.28 -4.80 18.53
C LEU A 232 7.36 -4.46 17.35
N GLU A 233 7.90 -4.44 16.14
CA GLU A 233 7.16 -4.00 14.96
C GLU A 233 6.15 -5.05 14.48
N THR A 234 6.48 -6.35 14.59
CA THR A 234 5.51 -7.41 14.29
C THR A 234 4.38 -7.46 15.33
N ALA A 235 4.69 -7.24 16.62
CA ALA A 235 3.68 -7.21 17.69
C ALA A 235 2.66 -6.07 17.49
N LYS A 236 3.12 -4.86 17.13
CA LYS A 236 2.26 -3.71 16.81
C LYS A 236 1.24 -3.98 15.71
N MET A 237 1.54 -4.95 14.84
CA MET A 237 0.74 -5.27 13.67
C MET A 237 -0.16 -6.47 13.82
N ARG A 238 -0.18 -7.16 14.97
CA ARG A 238 -1.05 -8.34 15.15
C ARG A 238 -2.53 -8.00 15.06
N SER A 239 -3.31 -8.97 14.58
CA SER A 239 -4.75 -8.85 14.34
C SER A 239 -5.55 -8.47 15.58
N ASN A 240 -5.12 -8.86 16.78
CA ASN A 240 -5.75 -8.46 18.04
C ASN A 240 -5.61 -6.94 18.32
N LEU A 241 -4.60 -6.27 17.77
CA LEU A 241 -4.43 -4.81 17.87
C LEU A 241 -5.03 -4.08 16.66
N THR A 242 -4.80 -4.62 15.46
CA THR A 242 -5.18 -3.92 14.22
C THR A 242 -6.64 -4.17 13.85
N GLY A 243 -7.19 -5.34 14.16
CA GLY A 243 -8.41 -5.84 13.54
C GLY A 243 -8.33 -5.71 12.02
N ASN A 244 -9.45 -5.30 11.40
CA ASN A 244 -9.48 -4.87 10.00
C ASN A 244 -9.19 -3.38 9.78
N SER A 245 -8.95 -2.61 10.83
CA SER A 245 -8.90 -1.13 10.74
C SER A 245 -7.69 -0.60 9.95
N LEU A 246 -6.63 -1.39 9.83
CA LEU A 246 -5.41 -1.01 9.10
C LEU A 246 -5.31 -1.67 7.72
N GLY A 247 -5.45 -3.00 7.65
CA GLY A 247 -5.33 -3.76 6.40
C GLY A 247 -6.64 -3.97 5.64
N GLY A 248 -7.79 -3.77 6.30
CA GLY A 248 -9.12 -3.96 5.71
C GLY A 248 -9.39 -3.12 4.46
N PRO A 249 -8.98 -1.84 4.40
CA PRO A 249 -9.06 -1.05 3.17
C PRO A 249 -8.36 -1.71 1.97
N LEU A 250 -7.13 -2.17 2.18
CA LEU A 250 -6.33 -2.76 1.12
C LEU A 250 -6.86 -4.15 0.73
N LEU A 251 -7.36 -4.91 1.71
CA LEU A 251 -8.06 -6.17 1.48
C LEU A 251 -9.35 -5.97 0.66
N GLY A 252 -10.08 -4.89 0.91
CA GLY A 252 -11.27 -4.50 0.14
C GLY A 252 -10.95 -4.15 -1.30
N ASP A 253 -9.94 -3.31 -1.56
CA ASP A 253 -9.47 -3.06 -2.92
C ASP A 253 -9.00 -4.35 -3.60
N LEU A 254 -8.20 -5.20 -2.94
CA LEU A 254 -7.77 -6.49 -3.48
C LEU A 254 -8.97 -7.38 -3.88
N ILE A 255 -9.91 -7.63 -2.97
CA ILE A 255 -11.07 -8.50 -3.23
C ILE A 255 -11.93 -7.93 -4.36
N GLY A 256 -12.20 -6.62 -4.35
CA GLY A 256 -12.96 -5.97 -5.41
C GLY A 256 -12.30 -6.11 -6.78
N ARG A 257 -10.96 -6.00 -6.86
CA ARG A 257 -10.21 -6.22 -8.11
C ARG A 257 -10.26 -7.67 -8.58
N LEU A 258 -10.10 -8.63 -7.66
CA LEU A 258 -10.17 -10.06 -7.99
C LEU A 258 -11.56 -10.42 -8.53
N GLN A 259 -12.63 -9.96 -7.88
CA GLN A 259 -14.01 -10.20 -8.31
C GLN A 259 -14.31 -9.55 -9.65
N ALA A 260 -13.88 -8.30 -9.87
CA ALA A 260 -14.06 -7.63 -11.16
C ALA A 260 -13.36 -8.38 -12.29
N ALA A 261 -12.09 -8.79 -12.09
CA ALA A 261 -11.35 -9.57 -13.07
C ALA A 261 -12.01 -10.94 -13.35
N ALA A 262 -12.50 -11.62 -12.31
CA ALA A 262 -13.24 -12.87 -12.45
C ALA A 262 -14.52 -12.71 -13.28
N GLN A 263 -15.29 -11.67 -13.05
CA GLN A 263 -16.51 -11.39 -13.82
C GLN A 263 -16.20 -11.20 -15.31
N HIS A 264 -15.18 -10.41 -15.63
CA HIS A 264 -14.74 -10.23 -17.02
C HIS A 264 -14.26 -11.54 -17.66
N LEU A 265 -13.46 -12.34 -16.95
CA LEU A 265 -12.99 -13.64 -17.44
C LEU A 265 -14.15 -14.60 -17.74
N LEU A 266 -15.12 -14.68 -16.84
CA LEU A 266 -16.31 -15.54 -17.02
C LEU A 266 -17.22 -15.07 -18.17
N LYS A 267 -17.22 -13.77 -18.50
CA LYS A 267 -17.93 -13.24 -19.68
C LYS A 267 -17.13 -13.39 -20.99
N GLY A 268 -15.89 -13.87 -20.93
CA GLY A 268 -14.99 -13.93 -22.08
C GLY A 268 -14.41 -12.57 -22.49
N GLU A 269 -14.55 -11.55 -21.64
CA GLU A 269 -14.05 -10.20 -21.88
C GLU A 269 -12.54 -10.13 -21.61
N LYS A 270 -11.75 -9.85 -22.65
CA LYS A 270 -10.27 -9.85 -22.58
C LYS A 270 -9.64 -8.49 -22.36
N THR A 271 -10.42 -7.43 -22.55
CA THR A 271 -9.99 -6.03 -22.40
C THR A 271 -10.50 -5.53 -21.06
N ARG A 272 -9.65 -4.87 -20.25
CA ARG A 272 -9.97 -4.26 -18.92
C ARG A 272 -9.75 -5.11 -17.66
N LEU A 273 -9.01 -6.22 -17.75
CA LEU A 273 -8.79 -7.07 -16.57
C LEU A 273 -7.89 -6.45 -15.49
N GLY A 274 -7.06 -5.45 -15.81
CA GLY A 274 -5.98 -5.03 -14.91
C GLY A 274 -5.08 -6.22 -14.60
N ARG A 275 -4.21 -6.61 -15.53
CA ARG A 275 -3.45 -7.85 -15.37
C ARG A 275 -2.33 -7.74 -14.32
N LEU A 276 -1.73 -6.55 -14.20
CA LEU A 276 -0.70 -6.20 -13.22
C LEU A 276 -1.20 -5.01 -12.40
N LEU A 277 -1.36 -5.20 -11.10
CA LEU A 277 -1.67 -4.14 -10.15
C LEU A 277 -0.54 -4.06 -9.14
N LEU A 278 0.10 -2.90 -9.03
CA LEU A 278 1.17 -2.63 -8.08
C LEU A 278 0.67 -1.65 -7.03
N VAL A 279 0.94 -1.96 -5.77
CA VAL A 279 0.83 -1.06 -4.61
C VAL A 279 2.20 -0.93 -3.97
N SER A 280 2.86 0.20 -4.16
CA SER A 280 4.14 0.50 -3.52
C SER A 280 3.94 1.18 -2.16
N ALA A 281 4.43 0.54 -1.12
CA ALA A 281 4.00 0.78 0.24
C ALA A 281 5.12 0.48 1.26
N HIS A 282 4.71 0.08 2.46
CA HIS A 282 5.58 -0.10 3.62
C HIS A 282 5.43 -1.52 4.17
N TYR A 283 6.39 -1.94 5.01
CA TYR A 283 6.27 -3.21 5.72
C TYR A 283 5.01 -3.21 6.61
N ASN A 284 4.70 -2.07 7.23
CA ASN A 284 3.45 -1.86 7.98
C ASN A 284 2.19 -2.17 7.16
N THR A 285 2.17 -1.78 5.87
CA THR A 285 1.05 -2.06 4.97
C THR A 285 0.93 -3.56 4.70
N GLN A 286 2.05 -4.25 4.47
CA GLN A 286 2.06 -5.70 4.24
C GLN A 286 1.61 -6.46 5.49
N LEU A 287 2.18 -6.15 6.65
CA LEU A 287 1.81 -6.77 7.92
C LEU A 287 0.35 -6.50 8.29
N ALA A 288 -0.13 -5.27 8.11
CA ALA A 288 -1.53 -4.94 8.35
C ALA A 288 -2.49 -5.74 7.44
N LEU A 289 -2.13 -5.97 6.17
CA LEU A 289 -2.92 -6.81 5.26
C LEU A 289 -2.97 -8.27 5.73
N LEU A 290 -1.83 -8.82 6.16
CA LEU A 290 -1.76 -10.18 6.73
C LEU A 290 -2.65 -10.31 7.98
N SER A 291 -2.65 -9.29 8.83
CA SER A 291 -3.46 -9.28 10.06
C SER A 291 -4.95 -9.06 9.81
N ALA A 292 -5.33 -8.29 8.79
CA ALA A 292 -6.73 -8.22 8.36
C ALA A 292 -7.25 -9.57 7.86
N MET A 293 -6.37 -10.41 7.30
CA MET A 293 -6.65 -11.81 6.95
C MET A 293 -6.48 -12.79 8.12
N ALA A 294 -6.18 -12.28 9.33
CA ALA A 294 -5.89 -13.05 10.55
C ALA A 294 -4.80 -14.13 10.38
N LEU A 295 -3.86 -13.93 9.45
CA LEU A 295 -2.81 -14.93 9.16
C LEU A 295 -1.76 -15.02 10.28
N ASP A 296 -1.61 -13.98 11.09
CA ASP A 296 -0.77 -13.97 12.29
C ASP A 296 -1.25 -14.93 13.38
N THR A 297 -2.55 -15.26 13.40
CA THR A 297 -3.12 -16.24 14.32
C THR A 297 -3.25 -17.63 13.72
N ALA A 298 -3.29 -17.71 12.38
CA ALA A 298 -3.54 -18.95 11.66
C ALA A 298 -2.26 -19.65 11.18
N LEU A 299 -1.13 -18.94 11.13
CA LEU A 299 0.15 -19.46 10.65
C LEU A 299 1.25 -19.33 11.71
N THR A 300 2.30 -20.11 11.53
CA THR A 300 3.53 -20.04 12.33
C THR A 300 4.65 -19.30 11.57
N PRO A 301 5.70 -18.80 12.25
CA PRO A 301 6.86 -18.22 11.59
C PRO A 301 7.58 -19.16 10.61
N ALA A 302 7.43 -20.49 10.77
CA ALA A 302 7.97 -21.45 9.81
C ALA A 302 7.21 -21.45 8.47
N GLN A 303 5.93 -21.11 8.48
CA GLN A 303 5.08 -21.01 7.29
C GLN A 303 5.15 -19.60 6.67
N LEU A 304 5.27 -18.57 7.50
CA LEU A 304 5.41 -17.18 7.09
C LEU A 304 6.40 -16.45 8.01
N PRO A 305 7.67 -16.31 7.63
CA PRO A 305 8.71 -15.68 8.46
C PRO A 305 8.37 -14.26 8.92
N TRP A 306 7.58 -13.53 8.14
CA TRP A 306 7.14 -12.16 8.45
C TRP A 306 6.28 -12.03 9.72
N LEU A 307 5.90 -13.15 10.34
CA LEU A 307 5.26 -13.19 11.65
C LEU A 307 6.25 -13.04 12.82
N ALA A 308 7.55 -13.21 12.56
CA ALA A 308 8.62 -13.07 13.54
C ALA A 308 9.72 -12.10 13.12
N THR A 309 9.82 -11.76 11.83
CA THR A 309 10.81 -10.83 11.28
C THR A 309 10.15 -9.76 10.41
N LEU A 310 10.80 -8.62 10.28
CA LEU A 310 10.34 -7.59 9.36
C LEU A 310 10.52 -8.03 7.89
N PRO A 311 9.51 -7.83 7.01
CA PRO A 311 9.66 -8.04 5.57
C PRO A 311 10.85 -7.26 5.03
N ALA A 312 11.80 -7.86 4.31
CA ALA A 312 13.01 -7.17 3.84
C ALA A 312 12.70 -5.95 2.92
N THR A 313 13.65 -5.02 2.78
CA THR A 313 13.50 -3.91 1.82
C THR A 313 13.26 -4.42 0.41
N SER A 314 12.38 -3.77 -0.35
CA SER A 314 11.95 -4.24 -1.68
C SER A 314 11.32 -5.64 -1.68
N SER A 315 10.78 -6.11 -0.54
CA SER A 315 9.95 -7.30 -0.50
C SER A 315 8.65 -7.12 -1.29
N ALA A 316 8.06 -8.22 -1.73
CA ALA A 316 6.79 -8.23 -2.46
C ALA A 316 5.83 -9.27 -1.88
N LEU A 317 4.56 -8.89 -1.79
CA LEU A 317 3.44 -9.76 -1.43
C LEU A 317 2.48 -9.82 -2.62
N ALA A 318 2.36 -10.96 -3.29
CA ALA A 318 1.63 -11.10 -4.53
C ALA A 318 0.40 -12.00 -4.36
N PHE A 319 -0.73 -11.55 -4.90
CA PHE A 319 -1.97 -12.31 -5.03
C PHE A 319 -2.24 -12.57 -6.50
N GLU A 320 -2.22 -13.82 -6.90
CA GLU A 320 -2.44 -14.27 -8.27
C GLU A 320 -3.87 -14.78 -8.43
N LEU A 321 -4.58 -14.29 -9.44
CA LEU A 321 -5.83 -14.86 -9.92
C LEU A 321 -5.58 -15.71 -11.17
N HIS A 322 -5.85 -17.00 -11.03
CA HIS A 322 -5.76 -18.03 -12.06
C HIS A 322 -7.15 -18.38 -12.59
N PHE A 323 -7.23 -18.71 -13.88
CA PHE A 323 -8.47 -19.08 -14.54
C PHE A 323 -8.24 -20.24 -15.50
N ASP A 324 -9.00 -21.31 -15.34
CA ASP A 324 -9.07 -22.40 -16.31
C ASP A 324 -10.26 -22.15 -17.25
N PRO A 325 -10.03 -21.87 -18.54
CA PRO A 325 -11.11 -21.64 -19.49
C PRO A 325 -11.97 -22.88 -19.76
N SER A 326 -11.43 -24.09 -19.56
CA SER A 326 -12.15 -25.35 -19.84
C SER A 326 -13.17 -25.67 -18.75
N SER A 327 -12.75 -25.67 -17.50
CA SER A 327 -13.64 -25.88 -16.34
C SER A 327 -14.32 -24.60 -15.85
N ARG A 328 -13.94 -23.44 -16.38
CA ARG A 328 -14.36 -22.10 -15.94
C ARG A 328 -14.06 -21.81 -14.46
N ARG A 329 -13.04 -22.46 -13.90
CA ARG A 329 -12.68 -22.34 -12.49
C ARG A 329 -11.70 -21.20 -12.25
N LEU A 330 -11.81 -20.61 -11.06
CA LEU A 330 -10.99 -19.49 -10.61
C LEU A 330 -10.29 -19.86 -9.29
N ALA A 331 -9.00 -19.59 -9.22
CA ALA A 331 -8.22 -19.81 -8.01
C ALA A 331 -7.36 -18.59 -7.66
N VAL A 332 -7.20 -18.33 -6.37
CA VAL A 332 -6.35 -17.29 -5.81
C VAL A 332 -5.16 -17.97 -5.12
N ARG A 333 -3.94 -17.57 -5.47
CA ARG A 333 -2.72 -17.97 -4.76
C ARG A 333 -2.03 -16.75 -4.18
N MET A 334 -1.55 -16.87 -2.95
CA MET A 334 -0.75 -15.84 -2.29
C MET A 334 0.72 -16.26 -2.22
N LEU A 335 1.62 -15.31 -2.48
CA LEU A 335 3.07 -15.52 -2.47
C LEU A 335 3.76 -14.35 -1.79
N TYR A 336 4.92 -14.61 -1.19
CA TYR A 336 5.83 -13.56 -0.73
C TYR A 336 7.22 -13.75 -1.34
N GLN A 337 7.90 -12.62 -1.57
CA GLN A 337 9.32 -12.56 -1.90
C GLN A 337 9.98 -11.66 -0.85
N ASP A 338 10.90 -12.22 -0.06
CA ASP A 338 11.52 -11.50 1.05
C ASP A 338 12.75 -10.69 0.62
N GLY A 339 12.53 -9.78 -0.32
CA GLY A 339 13.55 -8.88 -0.86
C GLY A 339 14.17 -9.36 -2.18
N PRO A 340 15.04 -8.53 -2.77
CA PRO A 340 15.63 -8.82 -4.07
C PRO A 340 16.50 -10.07 -4.03
N GLY A 341 16.47 -10.85 -5.12
CA GLY A 341 17.23 -12.10 -5.25
C GLY A 341 16.63 -13.31 -4.54
N GLN A 342 15.62 -13.12 -3.68
CA GLN A 342 14.88 -14.24 -3.07
C GLN A 342 13.81 -14.79 -4.02
N GLY A 343 13.51 -16.09 -3.88
CA GLY A 343 12.42 -16.74 -4.60
C GLY A 343 11.04 -16.31 -4.10
N TYR A 344 10.01 -16.48 -4.94
CA TYR A 344 8.61 -16.35 -4.52
C TYR A 344 8.18 -17.62 -3.81
N MET A 345 7.80 -17.50 -2.55
CA MET A 345 7.38 -18.60 -1.68
C MET A 345 5.85 -18.54 -1.45
N PRO A 346 5.14 -19.68 -1.51
CA PRO A 346 3.69 -19.71 -1.26
C PRO A 346 3.37 -19.35 0.19
N VAL A 347 2.32 -18.57 0.38
CA VAL A 347 1.71 -18.32 1.70
C VAL A 347 0.47 -19.20 1.82
N PRO A 348 0.40 -20.12 2.79
CA PRO A 348 -0.79 -20.92 3.01
C PRO A 348 -1.99 -20.04 3.37
N LEU A 349 -3.16 -20.36 2.82
CA LEU A 349 -4.43 -19.71 3.12
C LEU A 349 -5.33 -20.68 3.92
N PRO A 350 -5.09 -20.87 5.22
CA PRO A 350 -5.70 -21.96 5.99
C PRO A 350 -7.22 -21.81 6.14
N GLN A 351 -7.75 -20.58 6.19
CA GLN A 351 -9.20 -20.35 6.24
C GLN A 351 -9.93 -20.70 4.94
N CYS A 352 -9.16 -20.96 3.89
CA CYS A 352 -9.66 -21.34 2.57
C CYS A 352 -9.58 -22.84 2.28
N ALA A 353 -8.64 -23.52 2.94
CA ALA A 353 -8.45 -24.95 2.75
C ALA A 353 -9.64 -25.72 3.31
N SER A 354 -10.09 -26.74 2.59
CA SER A 354 -10.87 -27.81 3.24
C SER A 354 -9.99 -28.40 4.35
N PRO A 355 -10.54 -28.74 5.54
CA PRO A 355 -9.73 -29.23 6.66
C PRO A 355 -8.79 -30.36 6.22
N GLY A 356 -7.48 -30.11 6.26
CA GLY A 356 -6.44 -31.08 5.89
C GLY A 356 -5.85 -30.99 4.47
N GLY A 357 -6.27 -30.05 3.61
CA GLY A 357 -5.71 -29.86 2.25
C GLY A 357 -5.96 -31.02 1.27
N VAL A 358 -6.53 -32.11 1.79
CA VAL A 358 -6.93 -33.31 1.09
C VAL A 358 -8.43 -33.41 1.32
N ARG A 359 -9.21 -33.45 0.24
CA ARG A 359 -10.64 -33.74 0.37
C ARG A 359 -10.80 -35.12 1.01
N PRO A 360 -11.93 -35.43 1.67
CA PRO A 360 -12.14 -36.75 2.31
C PRO A 360 -11.88 -37.97 1.42
N ASN A 361 -11.81 -37.78 0.10
CA ASN A 361 -11.54 -38.80 -0.91
C ASN A 361 -10.08 -38.88 -1.41
N GLY A 362 -9.14 -38.10 -0.86
CA GLY A 362 -7.73 -38.15 -1.27
C GLY A 362 -7.36 -37.23 -2.44
N ASP A 363 -8.32 -36.53 -3.05
CA ASP A 363 -8.04 -35.66 -4.20
C ASP A 363 -7.37 -34.35 -3.78
N VAL A 364 -6.36 -33.94 -4.55
CA VAL A 364 -5.78 -32.59 -4.48
C VAL A 364 -6.88 -31.56 -4.66
N ASP A 365 -6.88 -30.53 -3.81
CA ASP A 365 -7.80 -29.42 -3.97
C ASP A 365 -7.62 -28.84 -5.37
N ALA A 366 -8.68 -28.83 -6.16
CA ALA A 366 -8.52 -28.47 -7.55
C ALA A 366 -8.30 -26.96 -7.78
N ALA A 367 -8.35 -26.12 -6.73
CA ALA A 367 -7.72 -24.81 -6.74
C ALA A 367 -6.18 -24.90 -6.68
N GLU A 368 -5.62 -25.80 -5.86
CA GLU A 368 -4.18 -26.10 -5.85
C GLU A 368 -3.72 -26.77 -7.14
N ALA A 369 -4.53 -27.65 -7.74
CA ALA A 369 -4.23 -28.20 -9.06
C ALA A 369 -4.16 -27.11 -10.15
N LEU A 370 -4.99 -26.07 -10.03
CA LEU A 370 -5.04 -24.94 -10.98
C LEU A 370 -3.90 -23.95 -10.76
N ALA A 371 -3.66 -23.55 -9.51
CA ALA A 371 -2.82 -22.40 -9.19
C ALA A 371 -1.56 -22.76 -8.38
N GLY A 372 -1.39 -24.01 -7.95
CA GLY A 372 -0.26 -24.49 -7.14
C GLY A 372 -0.50 -24.43 -5.62
N PRO A 373 0.53 -24.77 -4.81
CA PRO A 373 0.38 -24.96 -3.36
C PRO A 373 -0.19 -23.73 -2.64
N GLY A 374 -1.10 -23.98 -1.68
CA GLY A 374 -1.73 -22.96 -0.86
C GLY A 374 -2.80 -22.13 -1.59
N ALA A 375 -3.16 -22.52 -2.82
CA ALA A 375 -4.21 -21.83 -3.56
C ALA A 375 -5.60 -22.17 -3.05
N CYS A 376 -6.51 -21.22 -3.27
CA CYS A 376 -7.89 -21.25 -2.83
C CYS A 376 -8.84 -20.99 -4.00
N GLU A 377 -10.02 -21.60 -4.05
CA GLU A 377 -11.07 -21.17 -4.98
C GLU A 377 -11.48 -19.72 -4.69
N LEU A 378 -11.62 -18.86 -5.71
CA LEU A 378 -11.96 -17.45 -5.50
C LEU A 378 -13.18 -17.25 -4.58
N SER A 379 -14.21 -18.08 -4.71
CA SER A 379 -15.41 -17.97 -3.85
C SER A 379 -15.10 -18.28 -2.38
N ALA A 380 -14.23 -19.25 -2.10
CA ALA A 380 -13.76 -19.58 -0.77
C ALA A 380 -12.87 -18.48 -0.19
N PHE A 381 -12.02 -17.85 -1.02
CA PHE A 381 -11.19 -16.71 -0.62
C PHE A 381 -12.06 -15.53 -0.16
N VAL A 382 -13.08 -15.19 -0.95
CA VAL A 382 -14.03 -14.11 -0.61
C VAL A 382 -14.83 -14.45 0.65
N ARG A 383 -15.29 -15.70 0.82
CA ARG A 383 -16.00 -16.10 2.05
C ARG A 383 -15.10 -16.04 3.28
N ALA A 384 -13.85 -16.49 3.17
CA ALA A 384 -12.91 -16.56 4.27
C ALA A 384 -12.45 -15.18 4.75
N TYR A 385 -12.17 -14.25 3.82
CA TYR A 385 -11.51 -12.98 4.14
C TYR A 385 -12.39 -11.75 3.89
N GLY A 386 -13.49 -11.87 3.14
CA GLY A 386 -14.34 -10.74 2.77
C GLY A 386 -15.01 -10.04 3.96
N GLY A 387 -15.22 -10.74 5.08
CA GLY A 387 -15.77 -10.13 6.30
C GLY A 387 -14.85 -9.08 6.95
N ALA A 388 -13.55 -9.13 6.66
CA ALA A 388 -12.58 -8.13 7.13
C ALA A 388 -12.31 -7.02 6.10
N ALA A 389 -12.85 -7.11 4.89
CA ALA A 389 -12.68 -6.08 3.87
C ALA A 389 -13.42 -4.79 4.26
N ILE A 390 -12.81 -3.64 3.95
CA ILE A 390 -13.45 -2.33 4.01
C ILE A 390 -13.30 -1.71 2.62
N ASP A 391 -14.41 -1.52 1.92
CA ASP A 391 -14.45 -1.10 0.52
C ASP A 391 -14.65 0.41 0.32
N ASP A 392 -15.05 1.13 1.36
CA ASP A 392 -15.24 2.59 1.30
C ASP A 392 -14.63 3.35 2.48
N ALA A 393 -14.28 4.62 2.20
CA ALA A 393 -13.66 5.49 3.18
C ALA A 393 -14.57 5.81 4.37
N GLY A 394 -15.89 5.91 4.16
CA GLY A 394 -16.86 6.24 5.22
C GLY A 394 -16.96 5.13 6.27
N THR A 395 -17.01 3.87 5.83
CA THR A 395 -16.93 2.70 6.72
C THR A 395 -15.61 2.70 7.48
N TRP A 396 -14.48 2.93 6.78
CA TRP A 396 -13.17 3.03 7.45
C TRP A 396 -13.13 4.14 8.50
N CYS A 397 -13.66 5.33 8.20
CA CYS A 397 -13.71 6.46 9.14
C CYS A 397 -14.51 6.15 10.40
N THR A 398 -15.52 5.29 10.28
CA THR A 398 -16.31 4.81 11.43
C THR A 398 -15.50 3.82 12.26
N VAL A 399 -14.90 2.82 11.62
CA VAL A 399 -14.06 1.80 12.28
C VAL A 399 -12.84 2.42 12.99
N CYS A 400 -12.22 3.41 12.35
CA CYS A 400 -11.03 4.08 12.87
C CYS A 400 -11.31 5.30 13.75
N GLU A 401 -12.59 5.69 13.87
CA GLU A 401 -13.05 6.91 14.54
C GLU A 401 -12.40 8.21 14.04
N ASN A 402 -11.73 8.18 12.89
CA ASN A 402 -11.02 9.33 12.36
C ASN A 402 -11.98 10.48 12.03
N ALA A 403 -11.72 11.65 12.61
CA ALA A 403 -12.51 12.86 12.41
C ALA A 403 -11.83 13.90 11.50
N GLN A 404 -10.55 13.71 11.21
CA GLN A 404 -9.65 14.74 10.69
C GLN A 404 -9.50 14.66 9.17
N MET A 405 -9.56 13.46 8.58
CA MET A 405 -9.40 13.30 7.14
C MET A 405 -10.57 13.89 6.37
N GLU A 406 -10.28 14.49 5.21
CA GLU A 406 -11.29 15.14 4.37
C GLU A 406 -12.40 14.16 3.96
N ALA A 407 -12.04 12.92 3.64
CA ALA A 407 -13.00 11.86 3.34
C ALA A 407 -13.93 11.55 4.53
N CYS A 408 -13.41 11.60 5.76
CA CYS A 408 -14.19 11.36 6.98
C CYS A 408 -15.12 12.53 7.31
N VAL A 409 -14.62 13.77 7.14
CA VAL A 409 -15.43 14.98 7.29
C VAL A 409 -16.59 14.96 6.28
N ALA A 410 -16.30 14.63 5.02
CA ALA A 410 -17.31 14.53 3.97
C ALA A 410 -18.33 13.41 4.24
N ALA A 411 -17.90 12.23 4.69
CA ALA A 411 -18.79 11.13 5.02
C ALA A 411 -19.74 11.48 6.18
N ARG A 412 -19.23 12.12 7.25
CA ARG A 412 -20.04 12.56 8.40
C ARG A 412 -21.04 13.66 8.02
N ALA A 413 -20.64 14.58 7.15
CA ALA A 413 -21.54 15.63 6.65
C ALA A 413 -22.75 15.03 5.89
N ARG A 414 -22.53 13.99 5.07
CA ARG A 414 -23.62 13.27 4.40
C ARG A 414 -24.54 12.53 5.38
N GLY A 415 -23.97 11.87 6.39
CA GLY A 415 -24.75 11.14 7.40
C GLY A 415 -25.63 12.04 8.28
N ARG A 416 -25.22 13.29 8.53
CA ARG A 416 -26.03 14.27 9.30
C ARG A 416 -27.07 15.02 8.45
N GLY A 417 -26.91 15.03 7.13
CA GLY A 417 -27.82 15.69 6.19
C GLY A 417 -29.14 14.95 5.92
N GLY A 418 -29.35 13.78 6.53
CA GLY A 418 -30.52 12.91 6.34
C GLY A 418 -31.89 13.43 6.81
N VAL A 419 -32.07 14.75 6.95
CA VAL A 419 -33.38 15.40 7.17
C VAL A 419 -33.65 16.54 6.17
N PHE A 420 -32.74 16.86 5.25
CA PHE A 420 -33.07 17.71 4.11
C PHE A 420 -33.35 16.84 2.89
N ALA A 421 -34.63 16.74 2.54
CA ALA A 421 -35.18 15.97 1.45
C ALA A 421 -34.29 16.01 0.18
N ALA A 422 -33.93 14.83 -0.30
CA ALA A 422 -33.26 14.65 -1.58
C ALA A 422 -34.20 15.09 -2.72
N SER A 423 -34.07 16.33 -3.19
CA SER A 423 -34.52 16.71 -4.52
C SER A 423 -33.47 16.28 -5.54
N GLY A 424 -33.68 15.09 -6.11
CA GLY A 424 -33.25 14.63 -7.43
C GLY A 424 -31.89 15.08 -7.96
N PHE A 425 -30.84 14.30 -7.66
CA PHE A 425 -29.77 14.05 -8.63
C PHE A 425 -29.50 12.54 -8.63
N ALA A 426 -30.26 11.83 -9.47
CA ALA A 426 -29.99 10.45 -9.80
C ALA A 426 -28.64 10.39 -10.55
N ASN A 427 -27.73 9.59 -10.01
CA ASN A 427 -26.43 9.34 -10.59
C ASN A 427 -26.61 8.21 -11.62
N ASP A 428 -26.88 8.59 -12.87
CA ASP A 428 -27.04 7.64 -13.98
C ASP A 428 -25.66 7.12 -14.42
N ASN A 429 -25.25 5.98 -13.84
CA ASN A 429 -24.21 5.14 -14.40
C ASN A 429 -24.89 4.15 -15.37
N GLY A 430 -25.30 4.67 -16.53
CA GLY A 430 -25.97 3.92 -17.60
C GLY A 430 -25.02 3.54 -18.73
N SER A 431 -24.83 2.24 -18.91
CA SER A 431 -24.19 1.56 -20.04
C SER A 431 -24.74 1.99 -21.41
N GLY A 432 -23.88 2.48 -22.29
CA GLY A 432 -24.21 2.74 -23.69
C GLY A 432 -24.36 1.45 -24.50
N GLY A 433 -25.59 0.97 -24.64
CA GLY A 433 -25.99 0.02 -25.68
C GLY A 433 -26.55 0.78 -26.87
N VAL A 434 -25.88 0.68 -28.02
CA VAL A 434 -26.36 1.17 -29.31
C VAL A 434 -27.30 0.13 -29.89
N SER A 435 -28.59 0.44 -29.97
CA SER A 435 -29.52 -0.21 -30.89
C SER A 435 -30.21 0.86 -31.72
N SER A 436 -29.99 0.75 -33.02
CA SER A 436 -30.78 1.36 -34.07
C SER A 436 -32.23 0.89 -33.98
N ASP A 437 -33.19 1.81 -33.92
CA ASP A 437 -34.26 1.79 -34.92
C ASP A 437 -35.02 3.11 -35.06
N SER A 438 -35.61 3.18 -36.24
CA SER A 438 -36.26 4.26 -36.96
C SER A 438 -37.70 4.55 -36.48
N GLY A 439 -38.14 5.81 -36.58
CA GLY A 439 -39.56 6.18 -36.42
C GLY A 439 -39.81 7.65 -36.15
N GLY A 440 -40.28 8.38 -37.16
CA GLY A 440 -40.59 9.81 -37.09
C GLY A 440 -41.85 10.16 -36.29
N GLY A 441 -41.96 11.43 -35.91
CA GLY A 441 -43.14 11.99 -35.27
C GLY A 441 -43.00 13.47 -34.96
N ASN A 442 -43.69 14.29 -35.74
CA ASN A 442 -43.73 15.75 -35.73
C ASN A 442 -44.60 16.29 -34.57
N GLY A 443 -44.29 17.48 -34.02
CA GLY A 443 -45.29 18.33 -33.36
C GLY A 443 -44.91 19.08 -32.07
N GLY A 444 -44.75 20.40 -32.19
CA GLY A 444 -45.55 21.35 -31.38
C GLY A 444 -45.02 21.89 -30.04
N GLY A 445 -44.40 23.08 -30.09
CA GLY A 445 -44.73 24.29 -29.32
C GLY A 445 -44.97 24.26 -27.81
N GLY A 446 -44.20 25.06 -27.06
CA GLY A 446 -44.54 25.43 -25.69
C GLY A 446 -43.45 26.24 -24.97
N SER A 447 -43.48 27.56 -25.15
CA SER A 447 -42.62 28.54 -24.46
C SER A 447 -43.00 28.67 -22.98
N GLY A 448 -42.04 28.50 -22.07
CA GLY A 448 -42.24 28.88 -20.67
C GLY A 448 -41.20 28.43 -19.65
N GLU A 449 -39.92 28.80 -19.79
CA GLU A 449 -38.93 28.52 -18.73
C GLU A 449 -37.69 29.46 -18.74
N LYS A 450 -37.87 30.74 -18.38
CA LYS A 450 -36.73 31.68 -18.23
C LYS A 450 -36.60 32.38 -16.88
N VAL A 451 -37.36 32.01 -15.85
CA VAL A 451 -37.31 32.70 -14.53
C VAL A 451 -36.68 31.85 -13.39
N LYS A 452 -36.39 30.56 -13.59
CA LYS A 452 -35.84 29.70 -12.52
C LYS A 452 -34.30 29.63 -12.44
N VAL A 453 -33.58 30.11 -13.45
CA VAL A 453 -32.09 29.98 -13.51
C VAL A 453 -31.36 31.12 -12.78
N ALA A 454 -31.99 32.28 -12.58
CA ALA A 454 -31.31 33.42 -11.97
C ALA A 454 -31.17 33.33 -10.43
N MET A 455 -32.08 32.64 -9.72
CA MET A 455 -32.02 32.54 -8.25
C MET A 455 -31.09 31.45 -7.73
N ALA A 456 -30.74 30.42 -8.53
CA ALA A 456 -29.83 29.35 -8.12
C ALA A 456 -28.34 29.76 -8.20
N VAL A 457 -28.00 30.74 -9.04
CA VAL A 457 -26.62 31.23 -9.22
C VAL A 457 -26.21 32.19 -8.09
N VAL A 458 -27.16 32.92 -7.49
CA VAL A 458 -26.85 33.89 -6.43
C VAL A 458 -26.64 33.21 -5.06
N THR A 459 -27.39 32.14 -4.74
CA THR A 459 -27.21 31.38 -3.49
C THR A 459 -25.96 30.49 -3.49
N SER A 460 -25.55 29.97 -4.65
CA SER A 460 -24.33 29.15 -4.77
C SER A 460 -23.05 29.98 -4.68
N ALA A 461 -23.04 31.22 -5.20
CA ALA A 461 -21.90 32.13 -5.09
C ALA A 461 -21.66 32.62 -3.64
N LEU A 462 -22.72 32.92 -2.89
CA LEU A 462 -22.61 33.36 -1.49
C LEU A 462 -22.19 32.22 -0.55
N GLY A 463 -22.66 30.99 -0.81
CA GLY A 463 -22.25 29.81 -0.04
C GLY A 463 -20.77 29.44 -0.24
N ALA A 464 -20.26 29.54 -1.47
CA ALA A 464 -18.86 29.28 -1.78
C ALA A 464 -17.92 30.33 -1.12
N GLY A 465 -18.33 31.60 -1.09
CA GLY A 465 -17.58 32.67 -0.44
C GLY A 465 -17.43 32.49 1.08
N ALA A 466 -18.50 32.08 1.77
CA ALA A 466 -18.48 31.85 3.21
C ALA A 466 -17.60 30.64 3.60
N LEU A 467 -17.63 29.57 2.80
CA LEU A 467 -16.78 28.39 3.02
C LEU A 467 -15.30 28.69 2.77
N ALA A 468 -14.98 29.45 1.73
CA ALA A 468 -13.60 29.88 1.45
C ALA A 468 -13.05 30.78 2.58
N ALA A 469 -13.84 31.73 3.07
CA ALA A 469 -13.46 32.59 4.19
C ALA A 469 -13.24 31.79 5.48
N GLY A 470 -14.11 30.81 5.77
CA GLY A 470 -13.96 29.91 6.91
C GLY A 470 -12.69 29.06 6.84
N ALA A 471 -12.35 28.54 5.66
CA ALA A 471 -11.12 27.77 5.44
C ALA A 471 -9.86 28.63 5.63
N VAL A 472 -9.87 29.87 5.14
CA VAL A 472 -8.76 30.82 5.34
C VAL A 472 -8.59 31.16 6.82
N LEU A 473 -9.68 31.48 7.53
CA LEU A 473 -9.62 31.80 8.96
C LEU A 473 -9.12 30.63 9.80
N TRP A 474 -9.55 29.40 9.47
CA TRP A 474 -9.07 28.18 10.11
C TRP A 474 -7.58 27.96 9.86
N HIS A 475 -7.11 28.20 8.63
CA HIS A 475 -5.70 28.05 8.28
C HIS A 475 -4.82 29.10 9.00
N VAL A 476 -5.28 30.34 9.13
CA VAL A 476 -4.58 31.41 9.88
C VAL A 476 -4.46 31.02 11.36
N ARG A 477 -5.57 30.62 12.01
CA ARG A 477 -5.55 30.18 13.42
C ARG A 477 -4.61 29.00 13.67
N ARG A 478 -4.53 28.06 12.72
CA ARG A 478 -3.62 26.91 12.83
C ARG A 478 -2.15 27.32 12.74
N ARG A 479 -1.82 28.34 11.94
CA ARG A 479 -0.46 28.89 11.87
C ARG A 479 -0.08 29.65 13.13
N GLU A 480 -0.99 30.44 13.69
CA GLU A 480 -0.77 31.13 14.97
C GLU A 480 -0.51 30.14 16.11
N ALA A 481 -1.36 29.12 16.25
CA ALA A 481 -1.18 28.07 17.28
C ALA A 481 0.10 27.21 17.08
N LYS A 482 0.68 27.20 15.87
CA LYS A 482 1.97 26.56 15.61
C LYS A 482 3.12 27.47 16.05
N TRP A 483 3.06 28.75 15.70
CA TRP A 483 4.06 29.74 16.11
C TRP A 483 4.13 29.92 17.63
N GLU A 484 2.99 29.92 18.33
CA GLU A 484 2.97 29.98 19.80
C GLU A 484 3.67 28.76 20.44
N ARG A 485 3.48 27.56 19.86
CA ARG A 485 4.16 26.35 20.34
C ARG A 485 5.66 26.38 20.09
N GLU A 486 6.09 26.77 18.90
CA GLU A 486 7.51 26.92 18.57
C GLU A 486 8.19 28.01 19.43
N ALA A 487 7.47 29.10 19.72
CA ALA A 487 7.95 30.16 20.62
C ALA A 487 8.08 29.67 22.07
N ALA A 488 7.08 28.92 22.57
CA ALA A 488 7.12 28.34 23.91
C ALA A 488 8.25 27.31 24.06
N GLU A 489 8.50 26.49 23.03
CA GLU A 489 9.58 25.50 23.01
C GLU A 489 10.96 26.17 23.02
N LYS A 490 11.15 27.22 22.21
CA LYS A 490 12.38 28.03 22.23
C LYS A 490 12.62 28.71 23.57
N ALA A 491 11.58 29.26 24.19
CA ALA A 491 11.68 29.87 25.52
C ALA A 491 12.11 28.83 26.58
N ARG A 492 11.58 27.62 26.49
CA ARG A 492 11.93 26.51 27.40
C ARG A 492 13.38 26.03 27.20
N ALA A 493 13.88 26.02 25.96
CA ALA A 493 15.27 25.68 25.66
C ALA A 493 16.27 26.70 26.23
N VAL A 494 15.96 28.00 26.16
CA VAL A 494 16.81 29.06 26.75
C VAL A 494 16.86 28.94 28.28
N GLN A 495 15.73 28.62 28.91
CA GLN A 495 15.65 28.48 30.38
C GLN A 495 16.43 27.27 30.91
N LEU A 496 16.60 26.22 30.10
CA LEU A 496 17.38 25.03 30.46
C LEU A 496 18.90 25.22 30.26
N HIS A 497 19.35 26.22 29.49
CA HIS A 497 20.77 26.49 29.25
C HIS A 497 21.32 27.70 30.01
N GLY A 498 20.46 28.51 30.65
CA GLY A 498 20.87 29.67 31.45
C GLY A 498 21.37 29.39 32.86
N SER A 499 21.34 28.14 33.34
CA SER A 499 21.57 27.79 34.75
C SER A 499 22.98 27.26 35.08
N SER A 500 23.95 27.35 34.18
CA SER A 500 25.33 26.92 34.42
C SER A 500 26.32 28.03 34.07
N VAL A 501 26.41 29.04 34.94
CA VAL A 501 27.58 29.92 35.03
C VAL A 501 28.28 29.58 36.35
N PRO A 502 29.50 29.00 36.33
CA PRO A 502 30.27 28.79 37.53
C PRO A 502 30.84 30.13 38.04
N LEU A 503 30.67 30.38 39.34
CA LEU A 503 31.45 31.37 40.10
C LEU A 503 32.80 30.76 40.50
#